data_AF-A0AAV2N927-F1
#
_entry.id   AF-A0AAV2N927-F1
#
_cell.length_a   1.000
_cell.length_b   1.000
_cell.length_c   1.000
_cell.angle_alpha   90.00
_cell.angle_beta   90.00
_cell.angle_gamma   90.00
#
_symmetry.space_group_name_H-M   'P 1'
#
loop_
_entity.id
_entity.type
_entity.pdbx_description
1 polymer ?
#
loop_
_entity_poly.entity_id
_entity_poly.type
_entity_poly.pdbx_seq_one_letter_code
_entity_poly.pdbx_strand_id
1 'polypeptide(L)' 'MDDCLAQLDRDLVDVLMKYIYRGFEIPTEGSSSHLLIWHEKVFNVSGVGCIVRVFSDSKRA' A
#
# COMPACT_ATOMS: atom_id res chain seq x y z
N MET A 1 -12.21 -6.60 0.74
CA MET A 1 -10.81 -6.11 0.71
C MET A 1 -9.86 -7.29 0.52
N ASP A 2 -10.01 -8.33 1.35
CA ASP A 2 -9.20 -9.55 1.27
C ASP A 2 -9.34 -10.28 -0.09
N ASP A 3 -10.57 -10.46 -0.61
CA ASP A 3 -10.79 -11.08 -1.93
C ASP A 3 -10.18 -10.29 -3.10
N CYS A 4 -10.02 -8.97 -2.96
CA CYS A 4 -9.40 -8.12 -3.96
C CYS A 4 -7.87 -8.26 -3.92
N LEU A 5 -7.30 -8.32 -2.71
CA LEU A 5 -5.87 -8.57 -2.52
C LEU A 5 -5.47 -9.97 -3.00
N ALA A 6 -6.35 -10.97 -2.87
CA ALA A 6 -6.12 -12.32 -3.35
C ALA A 6 -6.05 -12.43 -4.89
N GLN A 7 -6.62 -11.46 -5.62
CA GLN A 7 -6.60 -11.40 -7.08
C GLN A 7 -5.43 -10.57 -7.63
N LEU A 8 -4.67 -9.88 -6.76
CA LEU A 8 -3.56 -9.04 -7.17
C LEU A 8 -2.26 -9.85 -7.23
N ASP A 9 -1.53 -9.68 -8.33
CA ASP A 9 -0.15 -10.17 -8.42
C ASP A 9 0.76 -9.39 -7.47
N ARG A 10 1.87 -10.00 -7.04
CA ARG A 10 2.78 -9.41 -6.04
C ARG A 10 3.29 -8.02 -6.44
N ASP A 11 3.55 -7.80 -7.72
CA ASP A 11 4.01 -6.50 -8.22
C ASP A 11 2.92 -5.43 -8.08
N LEU A 12 1.66 -5.79 -8.31
CA LEU A 12 0.52 -4.89 -8.14
C LEU A 12 0.26 -4.58 -6.66
N VAL A 13 0.53 -5.52 -5.77
CA VAL A 13 0.42 -5.28 -4.32
C VAL A 13 1.45 -4.25 -3.85
N ASP A 14 2.68 -4.32 -4.38
CA ASP A 14 3.69 -3.30 -4.11
C ASP A 14 3.31 -1.93 -4.70
N VAL A 15 2.70 -1.89 -5.88
CA VAL A 15 2.17 -0.67 -6.48
C VAL A 15 1.04 -0.08 -5.61
N LEU A 16 0.12 -0.92 -5.11
CA LEU A 16 -0.92 -0.48 -4.18
C LEU A 16 -0.32 0.13 -2.91
N MET A 17 0.70 -0.50 -2.33
CA MET A 17 1.41 0.06 -1.16
C MET A 17 2.05 1.42 -1.47
N LYS A 18 2.61 1.63 -2.67
CA LYS A 18 3.14 2.95 -3.09
C LYS A 18 2.04 4.01 -3.11
N TYR A 19 0.88 3.70 -3.66
CA TYR A 19 -0.26 4.62 -3.69
C TYR A 19 -0.82 4.90 -2.29
N ILE A 20 -0.78 3.94 -1.38
CA ILE A 20 -1.14 4.15 0.03
C ILE A 20 -0.21 5.20 0.66
N TYR A 21 1.12 5.05 0.50
CA TYR A 21 2.09 6.03 1.02
C TYR A 21 1.95 7.40 0.36
N ARG A 22 1.71 7.46 -0.95
CA ARG A 22 1.41 8.72 -1.65
C ARG A 22 0.12 9.38 -1.15
N GLY A 23 -0.89 8.58 -0.82
CA GLY A 23 -2.13 9.07 -0.21
C GLY A 23 -1.91 9.68 1.17
N PHE A 24 -0.95 9.17 1.95
CA PHE A 24 -0.57 9.80 3.21
C PHE A 24 0.13 11.16 3.04
N GLU A 25 0.76 11.42 1.90
CA GLU A 25 1.36 12.73 1.59
C GLU A 25 0.31 13.80 1.26
N ILE A 26 -0.90 13.39 0.86
CA ILE A 26 -2.01 14.29 0.48
C ILE A 26 -3.24 13.94 1.36
N PRO A 27 -3.20 14.28 2.66
CA PRO A 27 -4.30 13.98 3.55
C PRO A 27 -5.54 14.80 3.15
N THR A 28 -6.66 14.10 3.04
CA THR A 28 -8.00 14.68 2.94
C THR A 28 -8.78 14.23 4.16
N GLU A 29 -9.78 15.01 4.58
CA GLU A 29 -10.58 14.70 5.78
C GLU A 29 -11.06 13.23 5.79
N GLY A 30 -10.60 12.46 6.77
CA GLY A 30 -10.95 11.04 6.93
C GLY A 30 -10.24 10.04 6.00
N SER A 31 -9.34 10.46 5.10
CA SER A 31 -8.64 9.53 4.20
C SER A 31 -7.55 8.71 4.89
N SER A 32 -6.86 9.30 5.86
CA SER A 32 -5.76 8.63 6.56
C SER A 32 -6.21 7.39 7.33
N SER A 33 -7.40 7.41 7.95
CA SER A 33 -7.94 6.24 8.65
C SER A 33 -8.26 5.10 7.69
N HIS A 34 -8.85 5.40 6.52
CA HIS A 34 -9.11 4.41 5.48
C HIS A 34 -7.81 3.84 4.89
N LEU A 35 -6.81 4.70 4.64
CA LEU A 35 -5.50 4.27 4.13
C LEU A 35 -4.74 3.40 5.14
N LEU A 36 -4.89 3.64 6.45
CA LEU A 36 -4.31 2.77 7.49
C LEU A 36 -4.94 1.37 7.49
N ILE A 37 -6.25 1.25 7.24
CA ILE A 37 -6.92 -0.05 7.10
C ILE A 37 -6.38 -0.80 5.86
N TRP A 38 -6.22 -0.10 4.73
CA TRP A 38 -5.62 -0.70 3.53
C TRP A 38 -4.16 -1.11 3.77
N HIS A 39 -3.39 -0.27 4.46
CA HIS A 39 -2.00 -0.55 4.82
C HIS A 39 -1.89 -1.85 5.63
N GLU A 40 -2.70 -1.99 6.68
CA GLU A 40 -2.75 -3.20 7.51
C GLU A 40 -3.03 -4.45 6.67
N LYS A 41 -4.04 -4.38 5.79
CA LYS A 41 -4.44 -5.52 4.96
C LYS A 41 -3.35 -5.92 3.97
N VAL A 42 -2.70 -4.96 3.32
CA VAL A 42 -1.59 -5.23 2.40
C VAL A 42 -0.38 -5.79 3.16
N PHE A 43 -0.08 -5.23 4.33
CA PHE A 43 1.00 -5.70 5.19
C PHE A 43 0.78 -7.14 5.64
N ASN A 44 -0.43 -7.53 6.00
CA ASN A 44 -0.74 -8.91 6.42
C ASN A 44 -0.51 -9.94 5.30
N VAL A 45 -0.69 -9.55 4.03
CA VAL A 45 -0.48 -10.44 2.88
C VAL A 45 0.99 -10.48 2.46
N SER A 46 1.66 -9.33 2.43
CA SER A 46 2.99 -9.18 1.80
C SER A 46 4.15 -9.04 2.78
N GLY A 47 3.84 -8.88 4.06
CA GLY A 47 4.79 -8.60 5.12
C GLY A 47 5.57 -7.29 4.93
N VAL A 48 6.65 -7.14 5.68
CA VAL A 48 7.50 -5.93 5.65
C VAL A 48 8.18 -5.70 4.30
N GLY A 49 8.34 -6.75 3.48
CA GLY A 49 9.03 -6.66 2.19
C GLY A 49 8.38 -5.66 1.23
N CYS A 50 7.04 -5.55 1.22
CA CYS A 50 6.34 -4.58 0.36
C CYS A 50 6.69 -3.13 0.75
N ILE A 51 6.76 -2.85 2.05
CA ILE A 51 7.14 -1.52 2.59
C ILE A 51 8.58 -1.21 2.21
N VAL A 52 9.51 -2.14 2.41
CA VAL A 52 10.93 -1.95 2.05
C VAL A 52 11.08 -1.65 0.56
N ARG A 53 10.35 -2.36 -0.31
CA ARG A 53 10.38 -2.11 -1.76
C ARG A 53 9.81 -0.75 -2.14
N VAL A 54 8.76 -0.27 -1.46
CA VAL A 54 8.25 1.10 -1.64
C VAL A 54 9.31 2.14 -1.31
N PHE A 55 9.98 2.02 -0.15
CA PHE A 55 11.02 2.97 0.26
C PHE A 55 12.32 2.84 -0.53
N SER A 56 12.60 1.67 -1.08
CA SER A 56 13.79 1.42 -1.90
C SER A 56 13.58 1.78 -3.37
N ASP A 57 12.35 2.09 -3.79
CA ASP A 57 12.08 2.49 -5.17
C ASP A 57 12.59 3.91 -5.42
N SER A 58 13.71 4.00 -6.14
CA SER A 58 14.32 5.28 -6.53
C SER A 58 13.52 6.03 -7.59
N LYS A 59 12.59 5.37 -8.29
CA LYS A 59 11.69 6.02 -9.25
C LYS A 59 10.38 6.35 -8.53
N ARG A 60 10.33 7.51 -7.88
CA ARG A 60 9.05 8.06 -7.40
C ARG A 60 8.10 8.21 -8.59
N ALA A 61 6.96 7.53 -8.54
CA ALA A 61 5.84 7.72 -9.47
C ALA A 61 5.09 9.03 -9.20
#